data_AF-A0A174GQG5-F1
#
_entry.id   AF-A0A174GQG5-F1
#
_cell.length_a   1.000
_cell.length_b   1.000
_cell.length_c   1.000
_cell.angle_alpha   90.00
_cell.angle_beta   90.00
_cell.angle_gamma   90.00
#
_symmetry.space_group_name_H-M   'P 1'
#
loop_
_entity.id
_entity.type
_entity.pdbx_description
1 polymer ?
#
loop_
_entity_poly.entity_id
_entity_poly.type
_entity_poly.pdbx_seq_one_letter_code
_entity_poly.pdbx_strand_id
1 'polypeptide(L)'
;MKKLITHSKSSLFLIEMILSILILALTCTVCVRIFAAAKTQREEARELNHIQELVTSAGETLEGWNGQLSSFISIFGQPSKTSGALLQYYYDDSWNPCTENSAEYTMTIQPAASETEKTADINFYNSQHDNLYQLSVTFPFTSERTVSHE
;
A
#
# COMPACT_ATOMS: atom_id res chain seq x y z
N MET A 1 4.82 40.46 -71.19
CA MET A 1 5.61 40.40 -69.93
C MET A 1 5.01 39.33 -69.03
N LYS A 2 5.70 38.20 -68.85
CA LYS A 2 5.21 37.05 -68.08
C LYS A 2 5.61 37.25 -66.60
N LYS A 3 4.64 37.49 -65.72
CA LYS A 3 4.87 37.76 -64.30
C LYS A 3 5.32 36.45 -63.63
N LEU A 4 6.61 36.32 -63.34
CA LEU A 4 7.14 35.20 -62.57
C LEU A 4 6.67 35.34 -61.12
N ILE A 5 5.80 34.43 -60.69
CA ILE A 5 5.39 34.33 -59.29
C ILE A 5 6.60 33.76 -58.54
N THR A 6 7.34 34.63 -57.85
CA THR A 6 8.41 34.22 -56.95
C THR A 6 7.77 33.59 -55.71
N HIS A 7 7.76 32.26 -55.63
CA HIS A 7 7.35 31.57 -54.42
C HIS A 7 8.37 31.86 -53.30
N SER A 8 7.90 32.58 -52.27
CA SER A 8 8.71 33.04 -51.15
C SER A 8 9.29 31.87 -50.36
N LYS A 9 10.64 31.79 -50.28
CA LYS A 9 11.39 30.90 -49.37
C LYS A 9 10.91 30.95 -47.90
N SER A 10 10.21 32.02 -47.51
CA SER A 10 9.56 32.19 -46.20
C SER A 10 8.42 31.18 -45.91
N SER A 11 7.75 30.62 -46.93
CA SER A 11 6.68 29.63 -46.74
C SER A 11 7.23 28.30 -46.21
N LEU A 12 8.42 27.91 -46.68
CA LEU A 12 9.07 26.65 -46.30
C LEU A 12 9.53 26.67 -44.83
N PHE A 13 9.99 27.81 -44.33
CA PHE A 13 10.35 27.98 -42.93
C PHE A 13 9.11 27.96 -42.01
N LEU A 14 8.01 28.59 -42.45
CA LEU A 14 6.77 28.62 -41.69
C LEU A 14 6.13 27.23 -41.58
N ILE A 15 6.10 26.45 -42.66
CA ILE A 15 5.52 25.10 -42.63
C ILE A 15 6.33 24.14 -41.73
N GLU A 16 7.67 24.26 -41.72
CA GLU A 16 8.54 23.48 -40.85
C GLU A 16 8.35 23.83 -39.37
N MET A 17 8.20 25.12 -39.06
CA MET A 17 7.91 25.58 -37.70
C MET A 17 6.52 25.11 -37.24
N ILE A 18 5.49 25.19 -38.09
CA ILE A 18 4.15 24.68 -37.76
C ILE A 18 4.19 23.17 -37.53
N LEU A 19 4.87 22.41 -38.39
CA LEU A 19 4.99 20.96 -38.25
C LEU A 19 5.75 20.57 -36.97
N SER A 20 6.80 21.31 -36.62
CA SER A 20 7.55 21.11 -35.37
C SER A 20 6.67 21.38 -34.14
N ILE A 21 5.87 22.45 -34.14
CA ILE A 21 4.93 22.76 -33.07
C ILE A 21 3.82 21.70 -32.99
N LEU A 22 3.32 21.20 -34.12
CA LEU A 22 2.31 20.14 -34.15
C LEU A 22 2.84 18.83 -33.57
N ILE A 23 4.05 18.41 -33.94
CA ILE A 23 4.69 17.21 -33.37
C ILE A 23 4.95 17.42 -31.88
N LEU A 24 5.47 18.58 -31.49
CA LEU A 24 5.68 18.92 -30.08
C LEU A 24 4.37 18.89 -29.28
N ALA A 25 3.28 19.44 -29.83
CA ALA A 25 1.97 19.43 -29.18
C ALA A 25 1.43 17.99 -29.03
N LEU A 26 1.61 17.15 -30.05
CA LEU A 26 1.21 15.74 -30.01
C LEU A 26 2.01 14.98 -28.94
N THR A 27 3.34 15.14 -28.91
CA THR A 27 4.18 14.46 -27.91
C THR A 27 3.87 14.96 -26.51
N CYS A 28 3.70 16.27 -26.28
CA CYS A 28 3.28 16.81 -24.99
C CYS A 28 1.96 16.20 -24.51
N THR A 29 0.98 16.04 -25.40
CA THR A 29 -0.31 15.42 -25.06
C THR A 29 -0.14 13.97 -24.61
N VAL A 30 0.67 13.19 -25.34
CA VAL A 30 0.98 11.80 -24.98
C VAL A 30 1.73 11.73 -23.64
N CYS A 31 2.72 12.60 -23.43
CA CYS A 31 3.47 12.67 -22.17
C CYS A 31 2.55 12.93 -20.97
N VAL A 32 1.61 13.88 -21.08
CA VAL A 32 0.64 14.17 -20.00
C VAL A 32 -0.21 12.94 -19.67
N ARG A 33 -0.65 12.18 -20.69
CA ARG A 33 -1.42 10.94 -20.47
C ARG A 33 -0.59 9.89 -19.73
N ILE A 34 0.68 9.71 -20.13
CA ILE A 34 1.59 8.77 -19.47
C ILE A 34 1.82 9.20 -18.01
N PHE A 35 2.06 10.49 -17.75
CA PHE A 35 2.25 10.99 -16.40
C PHE A 35 0.99 10.85 -15.54
N ALA A 36 -0.20 11.07 -16.10
CA ALA A 36 -1.46 10.84 -15.40
C ALA A 36 -1.63 9.37 -15.02
N ALA A 37 -1.39 8.44 -15.96
CA ALA A 37 -1.46 7.01 -15.69
C ALA A 37 -0.38 6.53 -14.69
N ALA A 38 0.83 7.11 -14.76
CA ALA A 38 1.89 6.82 -13.80
C ALA A 38 1.56 7.34 -12.40
N LYS A 39 0.84 8.46 -12.29
CA LYS A 39 0.39 9.00 -11.00
C LYS A 39 -0.59 8.05 -10.32
N THR A 40 -1.60 7.55 -11.03
CA THR A 40 -2.55 6.58 -10.48
C THR A 40 -1.87 5.30 -10.01
N GLN A 41 -0.97 4.73 -10.83
CA GLN A 41 -0.18 3.56 -10.42
C GLN A 41 0.70 3.82 -9.20
N ARG A 42 1.22 5.04 -9.03
CA ARG A 42 2.00 5.41 -7.83
C ARG A 42 1.14 5.48 -6.58
N GLU A 43 -0.12 5.90 -6.69
CA GLU A 43 -1.06 5.94 -5.57
C GLU A 43 -1.39 4.51 -5.10
N GLU A 44 -1.74 3.62 -6.04
CA GLU A 44 -1.96 2.19 -5.76
C GLU A 44 -0.70 1.51 -5.19
N ALA A 45 0.47 1.76 -5.77
CA ALA A 45 1.72 1.20 -5.28
C ALA A 45 2.06 1.72 -3.87
N ARG A 46 1.73 2.98 -3.56
CA ARG A 46 1.94 3.54 -2.22
C ARG A 46 1.05 2.86 -1.18
N GLU A 47 -0.21 2.62 -1.51
CA GLU A 47 -1.13 1.87 -0.65
C GLU A 47 -0.58 0.47 -0.36
N LEU A 48 -0.24 -0.28 -1.40
CA LEU A 48 0.33 -1.63 -1.24
C LEU A 48 1.64 -1.64 -0.45
N ASN A 49 2.51 -0.65 -0.65
CA ASN A 49 3.76 -0.53 0.12
C ASN A 49 3.48 -0.35 1.61
N HIS A 50 2.55 0.52 2.00
CA HIS A 50 2.21 0.71 3.41
C HIS A 50 1.54 -0.52 4.02
N ILE A 51 0.64 -1.19 3.28
CA ILE A 51 0.08 -2.48 3.71
C ILE A 51 1.21 -3.47 3.97
N GLN A 52 2.14 -3.60 3.03
CA GLN A 52 3.25 -4.54 3.15
C GLN A 52 4.17 -4.20 4.33
N GLU A 53 4.48 -2.93 4.57
CA GLU A 53 5.26 -2.47 5.73
C GLU A 53 4.59 -2.89 7.05
N LEU A 54 3.30 -2.63 7.20
CA LEU A 54 2.53 -2.96 8.42
C LEU A 54 2.42 -4.47 8.63
N VAL A 55 2.11 -5.22 7.57
CA VAL A 55 1.98 -6.68 7.63
C VAL A 55 3.33 -7.33 7.93
N THR A 56 4.42 -6.82 7.34
CA THR A 56 5.78 -7.30 7.62
C THR A 56 6.15 -7.05 9.08
N SER A 57 5.91 -5.82 9.58
CA SER A 57 6.15 -5.49 10.99
C SER A 57 5.34 -6.36 11.95
N ALA A 58 4.08 -6.67 11.61
CA ALA A 58 3.24 -7.59 12.38
C ALA A 58 3.80 -9.02 12.37
N GLY A 59 4.29 -9.49 11.22
CA GLY A 59 4.94 -10.80 11.07
C GLY A 59 6.24 -10.90 11.89
N GLU A 60 7.11 -9.89 11.82
CA GLU A 60 8.34 -9.82 12.62
C GLU A 60 8.02 -9.80 14.12
N THR A 61 6.99 -9.06 14.53
CA THR A 61 6.55 -9.03 15.92
C THR A 61 6.00 -10.39 16.36
N LEU A 62 5.32 -11.11 15.47
CA LEU A 62 4.82 -12.46 15.75
C LEU A 62 5.95 -13.48 15.92
N GLU A 63 7.05 -13.35 15.16
CA GLU A 63 8.22 -14.20 15.33
C GLU A 63 8.81 -14.06 16.75
N GLY A 64 8.91 -12.82 17.24
CA GLY A 64 9.38 -12.50 18.60
C GLY A 64 8.34 -12.66 19.72
N TRP A 65 7.06 -12.83 19.38
CA TRP A 65 5.96 -12.96 20.34
C TRP A 65 6.10 -14.22 21.19
N ASN A 66 5.72 -14.22 22.47
CA ASN A 66 5.85 -15.38 23.36
C ASN A 66 4.56 -16.22 23.51
N GLY A 67 3.56 -16.02 22.66
CA GLY A 67 2.26 -16.72 22.76
C GLY A 67 1.23 -16.03 23.66
N GLN A 68 1.60 -14.98 24.41
CA GLN A 68 0.67 -14.17 25.21
C GLN A 68 0.27 -12.88 24.49
N LEU A 69 -1.03 -12.63 24.31
CA LEU A 69 -1.53 -11.48 23.55
C LEU A 69 -1.04 -10.14 24.11
N SER A 70 -0.87 -10.03 25.43
CA SER A 70 -0.31 -8.85 26.10
C SER A 70 1.10 -8.49 25.64
N SER A 71 1.97 -9.49 25.43
CA SER A 71 3.32 -9.29 24.93
C SER A 71 3.31 -8.78 23.48
N PHE A 72 2.42 -9.32 22.65
CA PHE A 72 2.27 -8.85 21.27
C PHE A 72 1.87 -7.37 21.24
N ILE A 73 0.84 -7.00 22.02
CA ILE A 73 0.34 -5.62 22.12
C ILE A 73 1.43 -4.67 22.64
N SER A 74 2.29 -5.12 23.54
CA SER A 74 3.38 -4.29 24.07
C SER A 74 4.47 -3.97 23.04
N ILE A 75 4.68 -4.86 22.06
CA ILE A 75 5.72 -4.71 21.03
C ILE A 75 5.14 -4.01 19.79
N PHE A 76 3.99 -4.48 19.31
CA PHE A 76 3.38 -3.98 18.08
C PHE A 76 2.63 -2.66 18.29
N GLY A 77 1.99 -2.50 19.45
CA GLY A 77 1.16 -1.35 19.79
C GLY A 77 -0.25 -1.74 20.21
N GLN A 78 -0.97 -0.77 20.78
CA GLN A 78 -2.34 -0.98 21.24
C GLN A 78 -3.31 -1.11 20.05
N PRO A 79 -4.11 -2.19 19.99
CA PRO A 79 -5.15 -2.33 18.98
C PRO A 79 -6.27 -1.33 19.26
N SER A 80 -6.89 -0.81 18.19
CA SER A 80 -8.07 0.04 18.29
C SER A 80 -9.27 -0.71 18.86
N LYS A 81 -9.37 -2.02 18.54
CA LYS A 81 -10.44 -2.90 19.01
C LYS A 81 -9.93 -4.34 19.15
N THR A 82 -10.44 -5.05 20.15
CA THR A 82 -10.09 -6.46 20.40
C THR A 82 -11.37 -7.28 20.57
N SER A 83 -11.49 -8.36 19.80
CA SER A 83 -12.59 -9.31 19.88
C SER A 83 -12.03 -10.70 20.14
N GLY A 84 -11.90 -11.05 21.42
CA GLY A 84 -11.23 -12.30 21.83
C GLY A 84 -9.74 -12.27 21.48
N ALA A 85 -9.31 -13.17 20.60
CA ALA A 85 -7.94 -13.19 20.07
C ALA A 85 -7.76 -12.28 18.85
N LEU A 86 -8.83 -11.79 18.22
CA LEU A 86 -8.74 -10.94 17.04
C LEU A 86 -8.38 -9.50 17.45
N LEU A 87 -7.25 -9.02 16.94
CA LEU A 87 -6.79 -7.64 17.09
C LEU A 87 -7.17 -6.85 15.83
N GLN A 88 -7.73 -5.66 16.01
CA GLN A 88 -8.08 -4.76 14.90
C GLN A 88 -7.40 -3.41 15.08
N TYR A 89 -6.80 -2.93 13.99
CA TYR A 89 -6.13 -1.63 13.90
C TYR A 89 -6.78 -0.83 12.78
N TYR A 90 -7.12 0.43 13.07
CA TYR A 90 -7.76 1.33 12.12
C TYR A 90 -6.81 2.43 11.68
N TYR A 91 -6.79 2.70 10.38
CA TYR A 91 -5.99 3.76 9.79
C TYR A 91 -6.85 4.69 8.94
N ASP A 92 -6.51 5.98 8.97
CA ASP A 92 -7.10 6.99 8.09
C ASP A 92 -6.45 6.97 6.68
N ASP A 93 -6.93 7.82 5.76
CA ASP A 93 -6.36 8.00 4.40
C ASP A 93 -4.87 8.42 4.42
N SER A 94 -4.40 8.98 5.53
CA SER A 94 -3.01 9.38 5.75
C SER A 94 -2.18 8.32 6.47
N TRP A 95 -2.71 7.09 6.64
CA TRP A 95 -2.05 5.95 7.30
C TRP A 95 -1.74 6.18 8.78
N ASN A 96 -2.43 7.11 9.43
CA ASN A 96 -2.30 7.33 10.86
C ASN A 96 -3.29 6.48 11.65
N PRO A 97 -2.91 5.99 12.85
CA PRO A 97 -3.84 5.29 13.72
C PRO A 97 -5.05 6.16 14.07
N CYS A 98 -6.25 5.62 13.91
CA CYS A 98 -7.49 6.37 14.12
C CYS A 98 -8.59 5.54 14.82
N THR A 99 -9.76 6.16 14.98
CA THR A 99 -10.96 5.50 15.55
C THR A 99 -11.79 4.84 14.45
N GLU A 100 -12.66 3.88 14.82
CA GLU A 100 -13.52 3.13 13.88
C GLU A 100 -14.35 4.05 12.95
N ASN A 101 -14.81 5.20 13.46
CA ASN A 101 -15.61 6.15 12.68
C ASN A 101 -14.86 6.88 11.55
N SER A 102 -13.52 6.93 11.62
CA SER A 102 -12.66 7.61 10.67
C SER A 102 -11.77 6.63 9.88
N ALA A 103 -12.04 5.33 10.02
CA ALA A 103 -11.23 4.28 9.45
C ALA A 103 -11.49 4.15 7.94
N GLU A 104 -10.49 4.47 7.13
CA GLU A 104 -10.49 4.14 5.70
C GLU A 104 -9.88 2.76 5.45
N TYR A 105 -9.01 2.33 6.37
CA TYR A 105 -8.32 1.05 6.29
C TYR A 105 -8.42 0.30 7.61
N THR A 106 -8.61 -1.01 7.52
CA THR A 106 -8.67 -1.89 8.68
C THR A 106 -7.71 -3.05 8.51
N MET A 107 -6.79 -3.18 9.45
CA MET A 107 -5.93 -4.36 9.58
C MET A 107 -6.47 -5.25 10.69
N THR A 108 -6.59 -6.54 10.42
CA THR A 108 -6.92 -7.54 11.42
C THR A 108 -5.77 -8.52 11.58
N ILE A 109 -5.45 -8.86 12.82
CA ILE A 109 -4.42 -9.82 13.16
C ILE A 109 -5.06 -10.84 14.10
N GLN A 110 -5.09 -12.09 13.69
CA GLN A 110 -5.56 -13.21 14.49
C GLN A 110 -4.38 -14.12 14.82
N PRO A 111 -3.64 -13.84 15.91
CA PRO A 111 -2.58 -14.70 16.37
C PRO A 111 -3.17 -15.94 17.06
N ALA A 112 -2.55 -17.09 16.80
CA ALA A 112 -2.83 -18.35 17.47
C ALA A 112 -1.49 -19.01 17.85
N ALA A 113 -1.46 -19.65 19.02
CA ALA A 113 -0.28 -20.36 19.50
C ALA A 113 -0.67 -21.77 19.93
N SER A 114 0.13 -22.74 19.51
CA SER A 114 0.11 -24.13 19.96
C SER A 114 1.38 -24.42 20.77
N GLU A 115 1.58 -25.66 21.22
CA GLU A 115 2.79 -26.03 21.95
C GLU A 115 4.07 -25.95 21.09
N THR A 116 3.94 -26.16 19.77
CA THR A 116 5.06 -26.34 18.83
C THR A 116 5.13 -25.25 17.76
N GLU A 117 4.07 -24.48 17.56
CA GLU A 117 3.96 -23.52 16.47
C GLU A 117 3.14 -22.30 16.89
N LYS A 118 3.50 -21.13 16.35
CA LYS A 118 2.66 -19.93 16.34
C LYS A 118 2.21 -19.68 14.92
N THR A 119 0.96 -19.29 14.78
CA THR A 119 0.40 -18.85 13.51
C THR A 119 -0.21 -17.46 13.69
N ALA A 120 -0.29 -16.70 12.61
CA ALA A 120 -1.20 -15.58 12.56
C ALA A 120 -1.79 -15.42 11.18
N ASP A 121 -3.08 -15.11 11.16
CA ASP A 121 -3.77 -14.64 9.98
C ASP A 121 -3.86 -13.13 10.04
N ILE A 122 -3.23 -12.47 9.07
CA ILE A 122 -3.20 -11.02 8.91
C ILE A 122 -4.01 -10.68 7.67
N ASN A 123 -5.04 -9.87 7.83
CA ASN A 123 -5.87 -9.40 6.72
C ASN A 123 -5.93 -7.87 6.73
N PHE A 124 -6.04 -7.30 5.54
CA PHE A 124 -6.15 -5.87 5.33
C PHE A 124 -7.38 -5.57 4.47
N TYR A 125 -8.20 -4.63 4.93
CA TYR A 125 -9.46 -4.27 4.29
C TYR A 125 -9.52 -2.78 4.00
N ASN A 126 -10.21 -2.41 2.93
CA ASN A 126 -10.59 -1.02 2.65
C ASN A 126 -11.86 -0.62 3.43
N SER A 127 -12.32 0.63 3.27
CA SER A 127 -13.55 1.14 3.89
C SER A 127 -14.82 0.43 3.40
N GLN A 128 -14.80 -0.18 2.22
CA GLN A 128 -15.89 -1.00 1.67
C GLN A 128 -15.88 -2.44 2.18
N HIS A 129 -14.92 -2.81 3.04
CA HIS A 129 -14.66 -4.17 3.53
C HIS A 129 -14.22 -5.18 2.45
N ASP A 130 -13.68 -4.71 1.33
CA ASP A 130 -12.97 -5.57 0.39
C ASP A 130 -11.60 -5.95 0.97
N ASN A 131 -11.22 -7.21 0.82
CA ASN A 131 -9.91 -7.69 1.23
C ASN A 131 -8.85 -7.23 0.22
N LEU A 132 -7.97 -6.33 0.65
CA LEU A 132 -6.86 -5.80 -0.13
C LEU A 132 -5.63 -6.72 -0.07
N TYR A 133 -5.41 -7.37 1.06
CA TYR A 133 -4.24 -8.21 1.28
C TYR A 133 -4.48 -9.22 2.40
N GLN A 134 -3.98 -10.44 2.20
CA GLN A 134 -4.05 -11.52 3.18
C GLN A 134 -2.72 -12.25 3.26
N LEU A 135 -2.26 -12.48 4.48
CA LEU A 135 -1.07 -13.24 4.79
C LEU A 135 -1.31 -14.15 6.00
N SER A 136 -1.03 -15.43 5.82
CA SER A 136 -0.96 -16.40 6.91
C SER A 136 0.50 -16.79 7.12
N VAL A 137 1.02 -16.59 8.33
CA VAL A 137 2.40 -16.95 8.70
C VAL A 137 2.41 -18.02 9.78
N THR A 138 3.43 -18.88 9.74
CA THR A 138 3.67 -19.91 10.74
C THR A 138 5.13 -19.89 11.16
N PHE A 139 5.38 -19.87 12.46
CA PHE A 139 6.71 -19.94 13.06
C PHE A 139 6.82 -21.11 14.03
N PRO A 140 7.97 -21.80 14.10
CA PRO A 140 8.22 -22.77 15.13
C PRO A 140 8.22 -22.08 16.50
N PHE A 141 7.62 -22.74 17.48
CA PHE A 141 7.53 -22.23 18.84
C PHE A 141 7.77 -23.38 19.82
N THR A 142 8.33 -23.06 20.98
CA THR A 142 8.31 -23.96 22.11
C THR A 142 7.73 -23.19 23.26
N SER A 143 6.52 -23.57 23.67
CA SER A 143 5.88 -22.97 24.83
C SER A 143 6.73 -23.26 26.06
N GLU A 144 7.32 -22.22 26.66
CA GLU A 144 7.94 -22.32 27.98
C GLU A 144 6.82 -22.61 28.98
N ARG A 145 6.58 -23.90 29.28
CA ARG A 145 5.78 -24.27 30.46
C ARG A 145 6.48 -23.65 31.67
N THR A 146 5.91 -22.60 32.22
CA THR A 146 6.16 -22.22 33.61
C THR A 146 5.80 -23.43 34.46
N VAL A 147 6.81 -24.20 34.86
CA VAL A 147 6.69 -25.21 35.90
C VAL A 147 6.35 -24.43 37.16
N SER A 148 5.06 -24.37 37.49
CA SER A 148 4.59 -23.93 38.78
C SER A 148 5.20 -24.86 39.82
N HIS A 149 6.29 -24.43 40.46
CA HIS A 149 6.76 -25.10 41.67
C HIS A 149 5.75 -24.76 42.78
N GLU A 150 5.11 -25.83 43.24
CA GLU A 150 4.22 -25.97 44.39
C GLU A 150 4.76 -25.31 45.67
#